data_AF-A0A2P2GP81-F1
#
_entry.id   AF-A0A2P2GP81-F1
#
_cell.length_a   1.000
_cell.length_b   1.000
_cell.length_c   1.000
_cell.angle_alpha   90.00
_cell.angle_beta   90.00
_cell.angle_gamma   90.00
#
_symmetry.space_group_name_H-M   'P 1'
#
loop_
_entity.id
_entity.type
_entity.pdbx_description
1 polymer ?
#
loop_
_entity_poly.entity_id
_entity_poly.type
_entity_poly.pdbx_seq_one_letter_code
_entity_poly.pdbx_strand_id
1 'polypeptide(L)'
;MSSSPHRALRGLLALCVAAGLASLAPTPAAAAPGTGPTAVVSMGDSYISGEGGRWQGNSLTTSGGRLGTDRAWTGGGYDPSRVYGSSEANGCHRSDSAEVKSAGALAAELINLACSGATTRNVFRASNGGVAYKGEAPQADQLAAVAASRDVKLIALSIGGNDLGFADVITTCATDYIVWYSYCHDDQQAAVDAKIDGAMAAVGKSIDEIRAVMTGAGYAAADYRIVLQSYPSPIPRSTENRYGESGWTRTNTGGCPFWNADSDWARDSLVPQIANRLKAVAQAKGAQFMDLRDMLQGREVCAKSSKLVSSTAPASASTSEWARWIDQNETQGPLQEDMHPNYYGQLALGRCLALVNARTTGNYSCRNTAGSGASGMYLTAG
;
A
#
# COMPACT_ATOMS: atom_id res chain seq x y z
N MET A 1 -13.53 -8.53 -92.23
CA MET A 1 -13.03 -9.53 -93.19
C MET A 1 -11.51 -9.49 -93.15
N SER A 2 -10.88 -10.65 -92.91
CA SER A 2 -9.48 -11.05 -93.19
C SER A 2 -8.42 -9.96 -93.40
N SER A 3 -7.26 -9.94 -92.75
CA SER A 3 -6.36 -11.08 -92.53
C SER A 3 -5.08 -10.56 -91.86
N SER A 4 -4.50 -11.35 -90.94
CA SER A 4 -3.09 -11.21 -90.54
C SER A 4 -2.18 -11.80 -91.64
N PRO A 5 -0.89 -11.41 -91.69
CA PRO A 5 0.08 -12.33 -91.09
C PRO A 5 1.40 -11.70 -90.54
N HIS A 6 2.11 -12.56 -89.79
CA HIS A 6 3.56 -12.64 -89.58
C HIS A 6 4.33 -11.69 -88.63
N ARG A 7 4.82 -12.36 -87.57
CA ARG A 7 6.21 -12.46 -87.09
C ARG A 7 6.82 -11.33 -86.25
N ALA A 8 6.99 -11.71 -84.99
CA ALA A 8 8.25 -11.72 -84.21
C ALA A 8 8.79 -10.38 -83.69
N LEU A 9 8.76 -10.24 -82.36
CA LEU A 9 9.94 -9.76 -81.64
C LEU A 9 10.06 -10.43 -80.26
N ARG A 10 11.29 -10.87 -80.00
CA ARG A 10 11.76 -11.59 -78.82
C ARG A 10 11.82 -10.66 -77.61
N GLY A 11 11.34 -11.14 -76.46
CA GLY A 11 11.68 -10.59 -75.15
C GLY A 11 11.88 -11.74 -74.16
N LEU A 12 13.15 -12.05 -73.86
CA LEU A 12 13.47 -12.93 -72.73
C LEU A 12 13.14 -12.19 -71.43
N LEU A 13 12.22 -12.72 -70.62
CA LEU A 13 12.12 -12.38 -69.21
C LEU A 13 12.72 -13.54 -68.41
N ALA A 14 13.91 -13.34 -67.87
CA ALA A 14 14.50 -14.22 -66.87
C ALA A 14 13.80 -13.94 -65.52
N LEU A 15 13.03 -14.91 -65.04
CA LEU A 15 12.40 -14.86 -63.73
C LEU A 15 13.42 -15.34 -62.68
N CYS A 16 14.10 -14.41 -62.01
CA CYS A 16 14.92 -14.71 -60.85
C CYS A 16 14.02 -15.05 -59.66
N VAL A 17 13.91 -16.34 -59.32
CA VAL A 17 13.30 -16.79 -58.07
C VAL A 17 14.29 -16.52 -56.94
N ALA A 18 14.16 -15.38 -56.28
CA ALA A 18 14.82 -15.13 -55.00
C ALA A 18 14.02 -15.84 -53.90
N ALA A 19 14.47 -17.02 -53.49
CA ALA A 19 14.00 -17.68 -52.28
C ALA A 19 14.50 -16.87 -51.07
N GLY A 20 13.66 -15.98 -50.56
CA GLY A 20 13.91 -15.27 -49.31
C GLY A 20 13.85 -16.25 -48.13
N LEU A 21 15.02 -16.61 -47.61
CA LEU A 21 15.15 -17.19 -46.27
C LEU A 21 14.72 -16.13 -45.25
N ALA A 22 13.45 -16.16 -44.85
CA ALA A 22 12.98 -15.42 -43.69
C ALA A 22 13.68 -16.00 -42.45
N SER A 23 14.66 -15.27 -41.94
CA SER A 23 15.22 -15.50 -40.62
C SER A 23 14.09 -15.30 -39.61
N LEU A 24 13.50 -16.40 -39.14
CA LEU A 24 12.67 -16.43 -37.94
C LEU A 24 13.57 -16.00 -36.79
N ALA A 25 13.55 -14.70 -36.44
CA ALA A 25 14.07 -14.26 -35.16
C ALA A 25 13.30 -15.05 -34.09
N PRO A 26 13.98 -15.71 -33.14
CA PRO A 26 13.27 -16.34 -32.04
C PRO A 26 12.44 -15.26 -31.34
N THR A 27 11.13 -15.45 -31.32
CA THR A 27 10.26 -14.69 -30.41
C THR A 27 10.89 -14.80 -29.02
N PRO A 28 11.14 -13.68 -28.31
CA PRO A 28 11.62 -13.78 -26.93
C PRO A 28 10.66 -14.71 -26.20
N ALA A 29 11.18 -15.79 -25.63
CA ALA A 29 10.37 -16.71 -24.84
C ALA A 29 9.65 -15.87 -23.78
N ALA A 30 8.32 -15.86 -23.82
CA ALA A 30 7.54 -15.32 -22.73
C ALA A 30 8.02 -16.03 -21.46
N ALA A 31 8.41 -15.28 -20.43
CA ALA A 31 8.82 -15.91 -19.19
C ALA A 31 7.63 -16.71 -18.68
N ALA A 32 7.82 -18.02 -18.57
CA ALA A 32 6.89 -18.89 -17.88
C ALA A 32 7.19 -18.82 -16.38
N PRO A 33 6.24 -19.15 -15.50
CA PRO A 33 6.51 -19.36 -14.08
C PRO A 33 7.74 -20.25 -13.88
N GLY A 34 8.61 -19.88 -12.94
CA GLY A 34 9.90 -20.56 -12.73
C GLY A 34 11.03 -20.15 -13.68
N THR A 35 10.82 -19.17 -14.57
CA THR A 35 11.87 -18.55 -15.39
C THR A 35 12.00 -17.06 -15.09
N GLY A 36 13.24 -16.53 -15.07
CA GLY A 36 13.51 -15.13 -14.73
C GLY A 36 13.80 -14.90 -13.24
N PRO A 37 14.05 -13.64 -12.83
CA PRO A 37 14.30 -13.29 -11.44
C PRO A 37 13.03 -13.48 -10.61
N THR A 38 13.18 -13.99 -9.37
CA THR A 38 12.06 -14.10 -8.44
C THR A 38 11.56 -12.71 -8.05
N ALA A 39 10.24 -12.56 -7.85
CA ALA A 39 9.65 -11.30 -7.47
C ALA A 39 8.65 -11.40 -6.31
N VAL A 40 8.63 -10.38 -5.46
CA VAL A 40 7.52 -10.07 -4.55
C VAL A 40 6.88 -8.76 -5.00
N VAL A 41 5.55 -8.74 -5.09
CA VAL A 41 4.79 -7.58 -5.58
C VAL A 41 3.86 -7.08 -4.47
N SER A 42 3.88 -5.78 -4.17
CA SER A 42 2.82 -5.13 -3.39
C SER A 42 1.83 -4.42 -4.30
N MET A 43 0.55 -4.58 -4.00
CA MET A 43 -0.57 -3.95 -4.68
C MET A 43 -1.53 -3.40 -3.64
N GLY A 44 -2.21 -2.30 -3.94
CA GLY A 44 -3.14 -1.70 -2.99
C GLY A 44 -3.17 -0.18 -2.96
N ASP A 45 -3.57 0.33 -1.81
CA ASP A 45 -3.70 1.76 -1.51
C ASP A 45 -2.46 2.37 -0.83
N SER A 46 -2.66 3.49 -0.15
CA SER A 46 -1.63 4.32 0.47
C SER A 46 -0.87 3.62 1.59
N TYR A 47 -1.53 2.75 2.36
CA TYR A 47 -0.91 2.08 3.49
C TYR A 47 0.22 1.14 3.07
N ILE A 48 0.06 0.48 1.91
CA ILE A 48 1.07 -0.41 1.34
C ILE A 48 1.92 0.28 0.24
N SER A 49 1.48 1.41 -0.31
CA SER A 49 2.34 2.24 -1.19
C SER A 49 3.53 2.79 -0.42
N GLY A 50 3.37 3.09 0.87
CA GLY A 50 4.41 3.69 1.69
C GLY A 50 4.21 5.19 1.93
N GLU A 51 3.00 5.69 1.71
CA GLU A 51 2.63 7.07 2.08
C GLU A 51 2.96 7.34 3.55
N GLY A 52 3.49 8.53 3.84
CA GLY A 52 4.00 8.89 5.16
C GLY A 52 5.42 8.38 5.45
N GLY A 53 5.96 7.47 4.64
CA GLY A 53 7.33 6.92 4.77
C GLY A 53 8.46 7.96 4.74
N ARG A 54 8.15 9.21 4.36
CA ARG A 54 9.03 10.38 4.45
C ARG A 54 9.46 10.74 5.88
N TRP A 55 8.72 10.32 6.89
CA TRP A 55 8.85 10.89 8.24
C TRP A 55 9.41 9.91 9.27
N GLN A 56 10.46 10.30 9.97
CA GLN A 56 11.04 9.55 11.10
C GLN A 56 10.47 10.05 12.44
N GLY A 57 9.17 9.82 12.65
CA GLY A 57 8.43 10.35 13.81
C GLY A 57 7.86 11.75 13.56
N ASN A 58 7.22 12.31 14.60
CA ASN A 58 6.52 13.59 14.54
C ASN A 58 7.29 14.66 15.32
N SER A 59 7.68 15.76 14.67
CA SER A 59 8.56 16.79 15.23
C SER A 59 7.78 17.98 15.80
N LEU A 60 8.19 18.44 16.99
CA LEU A 60 7.69 19.68 17.59
C LEU A 60 8.20 20.96 16.90
N THR A 61 9.13 20.84 15.96
CA THR A 61 9.67 21.96 15.18
C THR A 61 9.30 21.80 13.71
N THR A 62 8.83 22.90 13.09
CA THR A 62 8.40 22.95 11.68
C THR A 62 9.48 23.45 10.72
N SER A 63 10.63 23.91 11.24
CA SER A 63 11.73 24.49 10.47
C SER A 63 12.86 23.48 10.17
N GLY A 64 13.65 23.79 9.12
CA GLY A 64 14.81 23.00 8.72
C GLY A 64 14.48 21.53 8.47
N GLY A 65 15.38 20.62 8.85
CA GLY A 65 15.12 19.18 8.76
C GLY A 65 14.11 18.64 9.78
N ARG A 66 13.37 19.50 10.50
CA ARG A 66 12.38 19.12 11.52
C ARG A 66 12.98 18.16 12.55
N LEU A 67 14.14 18.57 13.09
CA LEU A 67 14.94 17.76 14.02
C LEU A 67 15.33 16.36 13.47
N GLY A 68 15.46 16.25 12.15
CA GLY A 68 15.84 15.03 11.46
C GLY A 68 14.68 14.11 11.12
N THR A 69 13.42 14.51 11.37
CA THR A 69 12.27 13.67 11.01
C THR A 69 11.98 13.68 9.52
N ASP A 70 12.27 14.77 8.81
CA ASP A 70 11.93 14.88 7.39
C ASP A 70 13.06 14.36 6.49
N ARG A 71 12.86 13.17 5.92
CA ARG A 71 13.80 12.53 4.99
C ARG A 71 13.91 13.25 3.64
N ALA A 72 12.99 14.15 3.31
CA ALA A 72 13.05 14.98 2.11
C ALA A 72 13.97 16.20 2.27
N TRP A 73 14.42 16.54 3.47
CA TRP A 73 15.27 17.71 3.70
C TRP A 73 16.60 17.64 2.95
N THR A 74 16.93 18.68 2.19
CA THR A 74 18.14 18.78 1.36
C THR A 74 19.23 19.67 1.97
N GLY A 75 19.00 20.24 3.14
CA GLY A 75 19.89 21.24 3.77
C GLY A 75 19.43 22.69 3.56
N GLY A 76 18.58 22.95 2.56
CA GLY A 76 17.99 24.28 2.32
C GLY A 76 16.55 24.27 1.80
N GLY A 77 16.00 23.09 1.48
CA GLY A 77 14.62 22.90 1.03
C GLY A 77 14.20 21.44 1.18
N TYR A 78 13.10 21.08 0.54
CA TYR A 78 12.55 19.72 0.62
C TYR A 78 12.39 19.13 -0.78
N ASP A 79 12.84 17.90 -0.95
CA ASP A 79 12.68 17.11 -2.17
C ASP A 79 12.08 15.74 -1.83
N PRO A 80 10.74 15.62 -1.84
CA PRO A 80 10.05 14.37 -1.52
C PRO A 80 10.31 13.25 -2.53
N SER A 81 10.77 13.58 -3.76
CA SER A 81 11.13 12.57 -4.76
C SER A 81 12.30 11.68 -4.32
N ARG A 82 13.10 12.13 -3.34
CA ARG A 82 14.14 11.30 -2.69
C ARG A 82 13.55 10.14 -1.89
N VAL A 83 12.29 10.24 -1.47
CA VAL A 83 11.57 9.22 -0.72
C VAL A 83 10.63 8.45 -1.64
N TYR A 84 9.82 9.15 -2.44
CA TYR A 84 8.76 8.55 -3.26
C TYR A 84 9.20 8.24 -4.69
N GLY A 85 10.42 8.60 -5.09
CA GLY A 85 10.91 8.43 -6.45
C GLY A 85 10.04 9.15 -7.48
N SER A 86 9.89 8.52 -8.65
CA SER A 86 9.04 9.04 -9.73
C SER A 86 7.55 9.11 -9.36
N SER A 87 7.11 8.36 -8.36
CA SER A 87 5.71 8.35 -7.92
C SER A 87 5.31 9.56 -7.08
N GLU A 88 6.27 10.44 -6.75
CA GLU A 88 5.96 11.77 -6.25
C GLU A 88 5.16 12.56 -7.29
N ALA A 89 5.57 12.48 -8.57
CA ALA A 89 5.02 13.33 -9.62
C ALA A 89 3.52 13.10 -9.88
N ASN A 90 3.03 11.87 -9.63
CA ASN A 90 1.61 11.54 -9.77
C ASN A 90 0.89 11.35 -8.44
N GLY A 91 1.59 11.49 -7.30
CA GLY A 91 1.03 11.34 -5.97
C GLY A 91 0.69 9.90 -5.58
N CYS A 92 1.22 8.89 -6.27
CA CYS A 92 1.06 7.49 -5.82
C CYS A 92 1.88 7.20 -4.55
N HIS A 93 2.89 8.03 -4.24
CA HIS A 93 3.66 8.01 -2.99
C HIS A 93 4.17 6.60 -2.62
N ARG A 94 4.90 6.00 -3.56
CA ARG A 94 5.61 4.72 -3.38
C ARG A 94 6.94 4.95 -2.68
N SER A 95 6.95 4.92 -1.36
CA SER A 95 8.17 5.20 -0.58
C SER A 95 9.22 4.11 -0.79
N ASP A 96 10.49 4.50 -0.79
CA ASP A 96 11.65 3.62 -0.66
C ASP A 96 11.66 2.79 0.64
N SER A 97 10.85 3.16 1.63
CA SER A 97 10.68 2.44 2.91
C SER A 97 9.40 1.60 2.97
N ALA A 98 8.55 1.66 1.94
CA ALA A 98 7.29 0.91 1.85
C ALA A 98 7.48 -0.57 2.23
N GLU A 99 6.44 -1.20 2.76
CA GLU A 99 6.45 -2.59 3.25
C GLU A 99 7.31 -3.54 2.39
N VAL A 100 7.05 -3.63 1.08
CA VAL A 100 7.77 -4.56 0.20
C VAL A 100 9.25 -4.20 0.06
N LYS A 101 9.61 -2.91 0.14
CA LYS A 101 11.00 -2.43 0.00
C LYS A 101 11.81 -2.59 1.29
N SER A 102 11.15 -2.55 2.44
CA SER A 102 11.79 -2.70 3.75
C SER A 102 11.79 -4.14 4.30
N ALA A 103 11.14 -5.08 3.61
CA ALA A 103 11.06 -6.49 4.03
C ALA A 103 12.38 -7.29 3.91
N GLY A 104 13.45 -6.68 3.40
CA GLY A 104 14.73 -7.34 3.16
C GLY A 104 14.72 -8.18 1.86
N ALA A 105 15.71 -9.04 1.69
CA ALA A 105 15.90 -9.82 0.46
C ALA A 105 14.95 -11.02 0.36
N LEU A 106 13.64 -10.77 0.20
CA LEU A 106 12.63 -11.83 0.03
C LEU A 106 12.68 -12.48 -1.36
N ALA A 107 13.14 -11.74 -2.36
CA ALA A 107 13.26 -12.15 -3.75
C ALA A 107 14.32 -11.31 -4.46
N ALA A 108 14.65 -11.65 -5.70
CA ALA A 108 15.58 -10.87 -6.51
C ALA A 108 15.03 -9.47 -6.84
N GLU A 109 13.72 -9.36 -7.06
CA GLU A 109 13.02 -8.10 -7.31
C GLU A 109 11.90 -7.87 -6.29
N LEU A 110 11.81 -6.64 -5.78
CA LEU A 110 10.75 -6.18 -4.87
C LEU A 110 10.01 -5.06 -5.58
N ILE A 111 8.76 -5.29 -5.97
CA ILE A 111 8.01 -4.41 -6.87
C ILE A 111 6.83 -3.82 -6.12
N ASN A 112 6.65 -2.50 -6.22
CA ASN A 112 5.51 -1.81 -5.62
C ASN A 112 4.63 -1.21 -6.71
N LEU A 113 3.43 -1.77 -6.88
CA LEU A 113 2.41 -1.30 -7.83
C LEU A 113 1.30 -0.50 -7.12
N ALA A 114 1.28 -0.50 -5.79
CA ALA A 114 0.28 0.20 -5.00
C ALA A 114 0.33 1.71 -5.22
N CYS A 115 -0.79 2.40 -5.01
CA CYS A 115 -0.89 3.83 -5.26
C CYS A 115 -1.79 4.48 -4.21
N SER A 116 -1.30 5.52 -3.55
CA SER A 116 -2.10 6.26 -2.57
C SER A 116 -3.41 6.78 -3.16
N GLY A 117 -4.51 6.58 -2.43
CA GLY A 117 -5.87 6.92 -2.85
C GLY A 117 -6.58 5.87 -3.72
N ALA A 118 -5.91 4.75 -4.04
CA ALA A 118 -6.52 3.69 -4.83
C ALA A 118 -7.70 3.03 -4.10
N THR A 119 -8.77 2.76 -4.84
CA THR A 119 -9.89 1.89 -4.45
C THR A 119 -9.75 0.51 -5.10
N THR A 120 -10.58 -0.45 -4.71
CA THR A 120 -10.61 -1.79 -5.34
C THR A 120 -10.76 -1.74 -6.87
N ARG A 121 -11.48 -0.74 -7.41
CA ARG A 121 -11.64 -0.54 -8.87
C ARG A 121 -10.33 -0.24 -9.58
N ASN A 122 -9.35 0.32 -8.88
CA ASN A 122 -8.03 0.58 -9.45
C ASN A 122 -7.14 -0.67 -9.45
N VAL A 123 -7.57 -1.74 -8.78
CA VAL A 123 -6.89 -3.05 -8.80
C VAL A 123 -7.39 -3.94 -9.93
N PHE A 124 -8.69 -3.91 -10.27
CA PHE A 124 -9.24 -4.81 -11.30
C PHE A 124 -8.56 -4.62 -12.66
N ARG A 125 -8.55 -5.65 -13.52
CA ARG A 125 -8.10 -5.45 -14.91
C ARG A 125 -9.05 -4.51 -15.63
N ALA A 126 -8.52 -3.66 -16.50
CA ALA A 126 -9.31 -2.74 -17.33
C ALA A 126 -10.40 -3.49 -18.12
N SER A 127 -10.07 -4.68 -18.63
CA SER A 127 -10.99 -5.56 -19.36
C SER A 127 -12.16 -6.09 -18.52
N ASN A 128 -12.10 -5.96 -17.19
CA ASN A 128 -13.17 -6.38 -16.28
C ASN A 128 -13.55 -5.27 -15.28
N GLY A 129 -13.70 -4.05 -15.79
CA GLY A 129 -14.24 -2.90 -15.05
C GLY A 129 -13.21 -2.15 -14.18
N GLY A 130 -11.92 -2.44 -14.36
CA GLY A 130 -10.82 -1.69 -13.76
C GLY A 130 -10.68 -0.28 -14.32
N VAL A 131 -10.18 0.63 -13.48
CA VAL A 131 -10.03 2.05 -13.83
C VAL A 131 -8.60 2.51 -13.59
N ALA A 132 -8.01 3.10 -14.63
CA ALA A 132 -6.73 3.78 -14.55
C ALA A 132 -6.75 4.88 -13.47
N TYR A 133 -5.64 5.09 -12.80
CA TYR A 133 -5.58 6.01 -11.67
C TYR A 133 -4.25 6.77 -11.67
N LYS A 134 -4.31 8.08 -11.41
CA LYS A 134 -3.12 8.96 -11.36
C LYS A 134 -2.17 8.77 -12.57
N GLY A 135 -2.76 8.64 -13.75
CA GLY A 135 -2.02 8.47 -15.02
C GLY A 135 -1.47 7.07 -15.27
N GLU A 136 -1.76 6.09 -14.42
CA GLU A 136 -1.30 4.71 -14.56
C GLU A 136 -2.44 3.74 -14.89
N ALA A 137 -2.12 2.67 -15.61
CA ALA A 137 -3.05 1.56 -15.85
C ALA A 137 -3.50 0.91 -14.52
N PRO A 138 -4.65 0.22 -14.48
CA PRO A 138 -5.04 -0.52 -13.29
C PRO A 138 -3.95 -1.49 -12.82
N GLN A 139 -3.84 -1.70 -11.52
CA GLN A 139 -2.72 -2.42 -10.93
C GLN A 139 -2.63 -3.88 -11.41
N ALA A 140 -3.76 -4.54 -11.71
CA ALA A 140 -3.75 -5.87 -12.31
C ALA A 140 -3.15 -5.89 -13.73
N ASP A 141 -3.39 -4.86 -14.54
CA ASP A 141 -2.76 -4.77 -15.87
C ASP A 141 -1.25 -4.50 -15.75
N GLN A 142 -0.82 -3.72 -14.74
CA GLN A 142 0.60 -3.57 -14.40
C GLN A 142 1.21 -4.90 -13.93
N LEU A 143 0.49 -5.67 -13.09
CA LEU A 143 0.89 -7.00 -12.66
C LEU A 143 1.06 -7.96 -13.83
N ALA A 144 0.23 -7.86 -14.87
CA ALA A 144 0.36 -8.71 -16.06
C ALA A 144 1.72 -8.52 -16.74
N ALA A 145 2.20 -7.27 -16.84
CA ALA A 145 3.53 -6.97 -17.38
C ALA A 145 4.65 -7.53 -16.51
N VAL A 146 4.51 -7.48 -15.18
CA VAL A 146 5.45 -8.10 -14.23
C VAL A 146 5.45 -9.61 -14.40
N ALA A 147 4.28 -10.25 -14.35
CA ALA A 147 4.12 -11.69 -14.41
C ALA A 147 4.65 -12.30 -15.72
N ALA A 148 4.57 -11.56 -16.84
CA ALA A 148 5.09 -12.00 -18.14
C ALA A 148 6.63 -12.12 -18.23
N SER A 149 7.36 -11.66 -17.21
CA SER A 149 8.84 -11.53 -17.27
C SER A 149 9.57 -11.90 -15.97
N ARG A 150 8.84 -12.12 -14.87
CA ARG A 150 9.40 -12.45 -13.55
C ARG A 150 8.86 -13.80 -13.12
N ASP A 151 9.45 -14.36 -12.06
CA ASP A 151 8.93 -15.51 -11.31
C ASP A 151 8.31 -15.02 -9.99
N VAL A 152 7.05 -14.56 -10.06
CA VAL A 152 6.34 -13.97 -8.91
C VAL A 152 6.04 -15.05 -7.87
N LYS A 153 6.51 -14.85 -6.63
CA LYS A 153 6.31 -15.80 -5.51
C LYS A 153 5.28 -15.35 -4.49
N LEU A 154 5.11 -14.04 -4.34
CA LEU A 154 4.17 -13.47 -3.37
C LEU A 154 3.59 -12.16 -3.89
N ILE A 155 2.29 -11.98 -3.69
CA ILE A 155 1.57 -10.75 -3.92
C ILE A 155 0.95 -10.30 -2.58
N ALA A 156 1.43 -9.19 -2.03
CA ALA A 156 0.84 -8.56 -0.85
C ALA A 156 -0.23 -7.55 -1.31
N LEU A 157 -1.41 -7.61 -0.70
CA LEU A 157 -2.56 -6.79 -1.05
C LEU A 157 -3.11 -6.07 0.18
N SER A 158 -3.15 -4.74 0.14
CA SER A 158 -3.86 -3.88 1.10
C SER A 158 -4.82 -2.96 0.35
N ILE A 159 -6.12 -3.25 0.36
CA ILE A 159 -7.10 -2.44 -0.37
C ILE A 159 -8.46 -2.46 0.34
N GLY A 160 -9.31 -1.49 0.05
CA GLY A 160 -10.67 -1.37 0.58
C GLY A 160 -10.87 -0.27 1.62
N GLY A 161 -9.80 0.30 2.19
CA GLY A 161 -9.94 1.43 3.13
C GLY A 161 -10.59 2.65 2.48
N ASN A 162 -10.18 2.96 1.25
CA ASN A 162 -10.76 4.06 0.47
C ASN A 162 -12.20 3.76 0.01
N ASP A 163 -12.54 2.50 -0.29
CA ASP A 163 -13.91 2.07 -0.62
C ASP A 163 -14.88 2.27 0.56
N LEU A 164 -14.38 2.15 1.79
CA LEU A 164 -15.14 2.44 3.02
C LEU A 164 -15.23 3.95 3.33
N GLY A 165 -14.40 4.80 2.71
CA GLY A 165 -14.28 6.22 3.03
C GLY A 165 -13.54 6.47 4.35
N PHE A 166 -12.52 5.68 4.68
CA PHE A 166 -11.81 5.80 5.95
C PHE A 166 -11.15 7.18 6.17
N ALA A 167 -10.71 7.85 5.10
CA ALA A 167 -10.23 9.22 5.17
C ALA A 167 -11.33 10.21 5.62
N ASP A 168 -12.57 10.01 5.17
CA ASP A 168 -13.72 10.83 5.60
C ASP A 168 -14.07 10.57 7.06
N VAL A 169 -13.94 9.32 7.53
CA VAL A 169 -14.11 8.97 8.95
C VAL A 169 -13.12 9.75 9.81
N ILE A 170 -11.82 9.69 9.48
CA ILE A 170 -10.77 10.42 10.20
C ILE A 170 -11.05 11.93 10.19
N THR A 171 -11.37 12.48 9.02
CA THR A 171 -11.62 13.91 8.83
C THR A 171 -12.82 14.38 9.64
N THR A 172 -13.91 13.60 9.64
CA THR A 172 -15.12 13.92 10.39
C THR A 172 -14.85 13.91 11.89
N CYS A 173 -14.23 12.85 12.41
CA CYS A 173 -13.91 12.74 13.83
C CYS A 173 -12.96 13.84 14.31
N ALA A 174 -11.94 14.17 13.51
CA ALA A 174 -11.04 15.27 13.80
C ALA A 174 -11.78 16.63 13.82
N THR A 175 -12.65 16.86 12.84
CA THR A 175 -13.43 18.10 12.73
C THR A 175 -14.43 18.24 13.88
N ASP A 176 -15.13 17.17 14.24
CA ASP A 176 -16.07 17.14 15.35
C ASP A 176 -15.40 17.43 16.69
N TYR A 177 -14.17 16.96 16.89
CA TYR A 177 -13.36 17.33 18.05
C TYR A 177 -13.01 18.83 18.09
N ILE A 178 -12.56 19.38 16.95
CA ILE A 178 -12.01 20.75 16.89
C ILE A 178 -13.10 21.82 16.88
N VAL A 179 -14.18 21.59 16.12
CA VAL A 179 -15.16 22.62 15.75
C VAL A 179 -16.47 22.42 16.51
N TRP A 180 -16.97 21.19 16.54
CA TRP A 180 -18.35 20.91 16.97
C TRP A 180 -18.47 20.43 18.42
N TYR A 181 -17.36 20.03 19.02
CA TYR A 181 -17.28 19.46 20.37
C TYR A 181 -18.25 18.27 20.57
N SER A 182 -18.35 17.42 19.56
CA SER A 182 -19.22 16.23 19.52
C SER A 182 -18.45 14.97 19.20
N TYR A 183 -19.03 13.81 19.53
CA TYR A 183 -18.50 12.49 19.15
C TYR A 183 -18.94 12.15 17.72
N CYS A 184 -18.07 11.47 16.96
CA CYS A 184 -18.38 11.05 15.59
C CYS A 184 -18.83 9.58 15.50
N HIS A 185 -18.50 8.75 16.51
CA HIS A 185 -18.47 7.30 16.33
C HIS A 185 -19.80 6.67 15.90
N ASP A 186 -20.94 7.18 16.37
CA ASP A 186 -22.26 6.62 16.06
C ASP A 186 -22.62 6.81 14.58
N ASP A 187 -22.46 8.02 14.07
CA ASP A 187 -22.75 8.35 12.67
C ASP A 187 -21.76 7.66 11.72
N GLN A 188 -20.48 7.61 12.11
CA GLN A 188 -19.45 6.95 11.31
C GLN A 188 -19.59 5.43 11.29
N GLN A 189 -20.02 4.80 12.40
CA GLN A 189 -20.31 3.37 12.42
C GLN A 189 -21.42 3.02 11.42
N ALA A 190 -22.52 3.79 11.42
CA ALA A 190 -23.60 3.59 10.46
C ALA A 190 -23.13 3.77 9.01
N ALA A 191 -22.29 4.78 8.74
CA ALA A 191 -21.74 5.03 7.41
C ALA A 191 -20.83 3.88 6.93
N VAL A 192 -20.01 3.31 7.81
CA VAL A 192 -19.16 2.15 7.51
C VAL A 192 -20.01 0.91 7.27
N ASP A 193 -20.97 0.62 8.15
CA ASP A 193 -21.85 -0.54 8.05
C ASP A 193 -22.64 -0.56 6.73
N ALA A 194 -23.06 0.62 6.25
CA ALA A 194 -23.74 0.74 4.97
C ALA A 194 -22.87 0.38 3.76
N LYS A 195 -21.53 0.51 3.87
CA LYS A 195 -20.59 0.30 2.76
C LYS A 195 -19.84 -1.03 2.85
N ILE A 196 -19.70 -1.60 4.04
CA ILE A 196 -18.73 -2.67 4.31
C ILE A 196 -18.97 -3.93 3.48
N ASP A 197 -20.22 -4.32 3.25
CA ASP A 197 -20.53 -5.50 2.43
C ASP A 197 -20.09 -5.32 0.97
N GLY A 198 -20.36 -4.15 0.40
CA GLY A 198 -19.95 -3.80 -0.96
C GLY A 198 -18.43 -3.70 -1.10
N ALA A 199 -17.76 -3.05 -0.14
CA ALA A 199 -16.31 -2.95 -0.11
C ALA A 199 -15.65 -4.34 -0.03
N MET A 200 -16.13 -5.23 0.84
CA MET A 200 -15.58 -6.58 0.99
C MET A 200 -15.81 -7.45 -0.24
N ALA A 201 -16.97 -7.34 -0.89
CA ALA A 201 -17.22 -7.99 -2.18
C ALA A 201 -16.22 -7.52 -3.25
N ALA A 202 -15.93 -6.22 -3.28
CA ALA A 202 -14.97 -5.64 -4.20
C ALA A 202 -13.52 -6.04 -3.90
N VAL A 203 -13.12 -6.15 -2.62
CA VAL A 203 -11.83 -6.74 -2.22
C VAL A 203 -11.73 -8.20 -2.69
N GLY A 204 -12.80 -8.99 -2.52
CA GLY A 204 -12.88 -10.35 -3.03
C GLY A 204 -12.68 -10.41 -4.55
N LYS A 205 -13.28 -9.49 -5.30
CA LYS A 205 -13.07 -9.35 -6.74
C LYS A 205 -11.63 -8.95 -7.08
N SER A 206 -10.97 -8.12 -6.28
CA SER A 206 -9.55 -7.78 -6.50
C SER A 206 -8.67 -9.03 -6.46
N ILE A 207 -8.92 -9.96 -5.53
CA ILE A 207 -8.21 -11.24 -5.45
C ILE A 207 -8.49 -12.11 -6.69
N ASP A 208 -9.74 -12.18 -7.14
CA ASP A 208 -10.11 -12.92 -8.36
C ASP A 208 -9.42 -12.34 -9.61
N GLU A 209 -9.33 -11.01 -9.71
CA GLU A 209 -8.69 -10.32 -10.82
C GLU A 209 -7.18 -10.54 -10.85
N ILE A 210 -6.52 -10.49 -9.68
CA ILE A 210 -5.11 -10.86 -9.55
C ILE A 210 -4.89 -12.30 -10.01
N ARG A 211 -5.74 -13.25 -9.59
CA ARG A 211 -5.63 -14.64 -10.04
C ARG A 211 -5.80 -14.78 -11.53
N ALA A 212 -6.76 -14.09 -12.11
CA ALA A 212 -7.00 -14.17 -13.54
C ALA A 212 -5.83 -13.59 -14.36
N VAL A 213 -5.13 -12.56 -13.86
CA VAL A 213 -3.86 -12.10 -14.45
C VAL A 213 -2.81 -13.20 -14.38
N MET A 214 -2.58 -13.78 -13.20
CA MET A 214 -1.54 -14.78 -12.99
C MET A 214 -1.79 -16.04 -13.84
N THR A 215 -3.03 -16.55 -13.86
CA THR A 215 -3.43 -17.65 -14.75
C THR A 215 -3.22 -17.30 -16.22
N GLY A 216 -3.57 -16.07 -16.64
CA GLY A 216 -3.35 -15.60 -18.00
C GLY A 216 -1.86 -15.52 -18.37
N ALA A 217 -0.98 -15.27 -17.39
CA ALA A 217 0.47 -15.31 -17.54
C ALA A 217 1.08 -16.72 -17.38
N GLY A 218 0.25 -17.77 -17.23
CA GLY A 218 0.68 -19.16 -17.18
C GLY A 218 0.97 -19.70 -15.77
N TYR A 219 0.77 -18.91 -14.71
CA TYR A 219 0.97 -19.36 -13.33
C TYR A 219 -0.10 -20.34 -12.87
N ALA A 220 0.32 -21.43 -12.27
CA ALA A 220 -0.54 -22.25 -11.43
C ALA A 220 -0.76 -21.57 -10.06
N ALA A 221 -1.87 -21.88 -9.40
CA ALA A 221 -2.18 -21.33 -8.08
C ALA A 221 -1.15 -21.70 -7.00
N ALA A 222 -0.32 -22.73 -7.23
CA ALA A 222 0.74 -23.15 -6.32
C ALA A 222 2.06 -22.38 -6.52
N ASP A 223 2.22 -21.65 -7.63
CA ASP A 223 3.47 -20.96 -7.97
C ASP A 223 3.69 -19.68 -7.14
N TYR A 224 2.59 -19.09 -6.66
CA TYR A 224 2.59 -17.83 -5.92
C TYR A 224 1.55 -17.86 -4.79
N ARG A 225 1.71 -16.95 -3.82
CA ARG A 225 0.72 -16.72 -2.76
C ARG A 225 0.17 -15.30 -2.84
N ILE A 226 -1.07 -15.14 -2.40
CA ILE A 226 -1.66 -13.84 -2.12
C ILE A 226 -1.77 -13.69 -0.61
N VAL A 227 -1.21 -12.62 -0.06
CA VAL A 227 -1.37 -12.20 1.33
C VAL A 227 -2.27 -10.96 1.33
N LEU A 228 -3.53 -11.10 1.76
CA LEU A 228 -4.40 -9.97 2.05
C LEU A 228 -4.10 -9.48 3.47
N GLN A 229 -3.90 -8.18 3.66
CA GLN A 229 -3.64 -7.60 4.97
C GLN A 229 -4.71 -6.60 5.40
N SER A 230 -4.90 -6.50 6.72
CA SER A 230 -5.70 -5.43 7.32
C SER A 230 -4.88 -4.15 7.48
N TYR A 231 -5.47 -3.14 8.11
CA TYR A 231 -4.79 -1.88 8.44
C TYR A 231 -4.40 -1.86 9.92
N PRO A 232 -3.30 -1.19 10.29
CA PRO A 232 -3.05 -0.80 11.66
C PRO A 232 -4.01 0.29 12.11
N SER A 233 -4.29 0.37 13.41
CA SER A 233 -4.90 1.57 13.96
C SER A 233 -3.83 2.63 14.29
N PRO A 234 -3.97 3.88 13.80
CA PRO A 234 -2.96 4.92 13.97
C PRO A 234 -3.10 5.71 15.28
N ILE A 235 -4.17 5.50 16.04
CA ILE A 235 -4.44 6.16 17.33
C ILE A 235 -4.54 5.13 18.45
N PRO A 236 -4.21 5.45 19.71
CA PRO A 236 -4.30 4.52 20.82
C PRO A 236 -5.73 4.52 21.41
N ARG A 237 -6.01 3.61 22.34
CA ARG A 237 -7.18 3.75 23.23
C ARG A 237 -7.08 5.01 24.06
N SER A 238 -8.21 5.50 24.57
CA SER A 238 -8.27 6.67 25.45
C SER A 238 -7.35 6.52 26.67
N THR A 239 -7.35 5.34 27.29
CA THR A 239 -6.51 5.00 28.45
C THR A 239 -5.02 4.99 28.14
N GLU A 240 -4.65 4.87 26.87
CA GLU A 240 -3.28 4.81 26.36
C GLU A 240 -2.84 6.13 25.72
N ASN A 241 -3.73 7.13 25.65
CA ASN A 241 -3.46 8.46 25.09
C ASN A 241 -2.67 9.34 26.08
N ARG A 242 -1.57 9.94 25.60
CA ARG A 242 -0.66 10.81 26.37
C ARG A 242 -1.36 12.06 26.87
N TYR A 243 -2.37 12.54 26.14
CA TYR A 243 -3.08 13.77 26.45
C TYR A 243 -4.53 13.46 26.85
N GLY A 244 -5.04 14.13 27.88
CA GLY A 244 -6.48 14.12 28.17
C GLY A 244 -7.29 14.73 27.02
N GLU A 245 -8.59 14.44 26.96
CA GLU A 245 -9.48 14.99 25.92
C GLU A 245 -9.90 16.44 26.19
N SER A 246 -9.70 16.93 27.42
CA SER A 246 -9.95 18.31 27.81
C SER A 246 -8.85 19.26 27.31
N GLY A 247 -9.24 20.40 26.76
CA GLY A 247 -8.32 21.42 26.27
C GLY A 247 -7.78 21.10 24.88
N TRP A 248 -6.70 21.80 24.48
CA TRP A 248 -6.25 21.81 23.09
C TRP A 248 -4.97 21.00 22.82
N THR A 249 -4.44 20.28 23.80
CA THR A 249 -3.15 19.59 23.65
C THR A 249 -3.18 18.45 22.64
N ARG A 250 -4.32 17.77 22.49
CA ARG A 250 -4.51 16.75 21.44
C ARG A 250 -4.39 17.34 20.03
N THR A 251 -4.90 18.55 19.84
CA THR A 251 -4.85 19.30 18.58
C THR A 251 -3.48 19.96 18.37
N ASN A 252 -3.10 20.89 19.26
CA ASN A 252 -2.00 21.83 19.03
C ASN A 252 -0.61 21.23 19.25
N THR A 253 -0.51 20.07 19.88
CA THR A 253 0.78 19.44 20.21
C THR A 253 0.80 17.98 19.81
N GLY A 254 -0.27 17.24 20.06
CA GLY A 254 -0.33 15.81 19.78
C GLY A 254 -0.63 15.45 18.32
N GLY A 255 -1.40 16.27 17.62
CA GLY A 255 -1.97 15.94 16.32
C GLY A 255 -2.86 14.69 16.34
N CYS A 256 -3.63 14.50 17.42
CA CYS A 256 -4.60 13.43 17.61
C CYS A 256 -5.95 13.98 18.15
N PRO A 257 -6.60 14.91 17.43
CA PRO A 257 -7.84 15.56 17.86
C PRO A 257 -9.03 14.58 17.82
N PHE A 258 -9.08 13.61 18.73
CA PHE A 258 -10.16 12.62 18.82
C PHE A 258 -10.65 12.57 20.26
N TRP A 259 -11.96 12.39 20.45
CA TRP A 259 -12.52 12.15 21.78
C TRP A 259 -12.13 10.76 22.29
N ASN A 260 -12.25 10.55 23.60
CA ASN A 260 -11.98 9.25 24.21
C ASN A 260 -12.89 8.16 23.61
N ALA A 261 -14.20 8.42 23.52
CA ALA A 261 -15.15 7.47 22.96
C ALA A 261 -14.85 7.13 21.49
N ASP A 262 -14.48 8.13 20.68
CA ASP A 262 -14.10 7.91 19.28
C ASP A 262 -12.80 7.08 19.16
N SER A 263 -11.82 7.34 20.03
CA SER A 263 -10.56 6.59 20.06
C SER A 263 -10.77 5.14 20.47
N ASP A 264 -11.60 4.90 21.50
CA ASP A 264 -11.94 3.56 21.97
C ASP A 264 -12.78 2.80 20.94
N TRP A 265 -13.77 3.46 20.32
CA TRP A 265 -14.54 2.89 19.21
C TRP A 265 -13.64 2.49 18.03
N ALA A 266 -12.74 3.37 17.61
CA ALA A 266 -11.82 3.09 16.51
C ALA A 266 -10.96 1.85 16.81
N ARG A 267 -10.48 1.72 18.06
CA ARG A 267 -9.60 0.63 18.50
C ARG A 267 -10.28 -0.69 18.78
N ASP A 268 -11.43 -0.66 19.41
CA ASP A 268 -12.05 -1.86 19.96
C ASP A 268 -13.23 -2.34 19.12
N SER A 269 -13.77 -1.50 18.23
CA SER A 269 -14.88 -1.85 17.33
C SER A 269 -14.52 -1.74 15.86
N LEU A 270 -14.23 -0.52 15.35
CA LEU A 270 -14.13 -0.28 13.90
C LEU A 270 -12.98 -1.06 13.25
N VAL A 271 -11.74 -0.88 13.72
CA VAL A 271 -10.58 -1.55 13.13
C VAL A 271 -10.70 -3.08 13.28
N PRO A 272 -11.11 -3.63 14.43
CA PRO A 272 -11.43 -5.05 14.55
C PRO A 272 -12.51 -5.55 13.58
N GLN A 273 -13.59 -4.80 13.36
CA GLN A 273 -14.64 -5.14 12.40
C GLN A 273 -14.06 -5.26 10.99
N ILE A 274 -13.36 -4.23 10.52
CA ILE A 274 -12.75 -4.22 9.18
C ILE A 274 -11.77 -5.38 9.01
N ALA A 275 -10.87 -5.59 9.98
CA ALA A 275 -9.89 -6.67 9.93
C ALA A 275 -10.55 -8.05 9.91
N ASN A 276 -11.60 -8.27 10.71
CA ASN A 276 -12.35 -9.54 10.70
C ASN A 276 -13.07 -9.77 9.36
N ARG A 277 -13.61 -8.71 8.74
CA ARG A 277 -14.27 -8.79 7.43
C ARG A 277 -13.27 -9.09 6.31
N LEU A 278 -12.10 -8.47 6.31
CA LEU A 278 -11.00 -8.80 5.39
C LEU A 278 -10.50 -10.23 5.58
N LYS A 279 -10.37 -10.69 6.84
CA LYS A 279 -10.03 -12.09 7.15
C LYS A 279 -11.02 -13.07 6.53
N ALA A 280 -12.32 -12.79 6.65
CA ALA A 280 -13.37 -13.62 6.05
C ALA A 280 -13.26 -13.65 4.51
N VAL A 281 -12.95 -12.52 3.87
CA VAL A 281 -12.68 -12.46 2.43
C VAL A 281 -11.47 -13.31 2.06
N ALA A 282 -10.35 -13.17 2.78
CA ALA A 282 -9.15 -13.98 2.55
C ALA A 282 -9.46 -15.48 2.65
N GLN A 283 -10.17 -15.90 3.70
CA GLN A 283 -10.59 -17.29 3.89
C GLN A 283 -11.48 -17.79 2.76
N ALA A 284 -12.53 -17.05 2.41
CA ALA A 284 -13.45 -17.41 1.34
C ALA A 284 -12.75 -17.50 -0.03
N LYS A 285 -11.71 -16.69 -0.22
CA LYS A 285 -10.88 -16.72 -1.42
C LYS A 285 -9.70 -17.67 -1.31
N GLY A 286 -9.39 -18.30 -0.18
CA GLY A 286 -8.16 -19.10 -0.03
C GLY A 286 -6.88 -18.28 -0.21
N ALA A 287 -6.90 -17.01 0.17
CA ALA A 287 -5.71 -16.18 0.34
C ALA A 287 -5.23 -16.26 1.80
N GLN A 288 -3.94 -16.01 2.02
CA GLN A 288 -3.40 -15.87 3.37
C GLN A 288 -3.81 -14.51 3.95
N PHE A 289 -4.07 -14.45 5.25
CA PHE A 289 -4.39 -13.20 5.93
C PHE A 289 -3.30 -12.75 6.91
N MET A 290 -2.91 -11.47 6.82
CA MET A 290 -2.03 -10.80 7.79
C MET A 290 -2.81 -9.70 8.52
N ASP A 291 -3.08 -9.92 9.80
CA ASP A 291 -3.75 -8.96 10.65
C ASP A 291 -2.74 -7.96 11.24
N LEU A 292 -2.94 -6.68 10.92
CA LEU A 292 -2.09 -5.57 11.31
C LEU A 292 -2.73 -4.69 12.39
N ARG A 293 -3.94 -5.01 12.90
CA ARG A 293 -4.70 -4.08 13.77
C ARG A 293 -3.92 -3.58 14.99
N ASP A 294 -3.09 -4.46 15.56
CA ASP A 294 -2.31 -4.22 16.78
C ASP A 294 -0.82 -3.95 16.50
N MET A 295 -0.38 -3.87 15.23
CA MET A 295 1.05 -3.77 14.93
C MET A 295 1.70 -2.46 15.44
N LEU A 296 0.88 -1.42 15.62
CA LEU A 296 1.30 -0.12 16.14
C LEU A 296 1.08 0.02 17.65
N GLN A 297 0.74 -1.04 18.39
CA GLN A 297 0.45 -0.95 19.82
C GLN A 297 1.55 -0.19 20.59
N GLY A 298 1.17 0.88 21.27
CA GLY A 298 2.08 1.77 22.00
C GLY A 298 2.95 2.69 21.12
N ARG A 299 2.72 2.70 19.80
CA ARG A 299 3.44 3.47 18.77
C ARG A 299 2.52 4.36 17.95
N GLU A 300 1.25 4.39 18.30
CA GLU A 300 0.25 5.25 17.69
C GLU A 300 0.54 6.73 17.98
N VAL A 301 -0.12 7.61 17.21
CA VAL A 301 -0.08 9.05 17.44
C VAL A 301 -0.65 9.33 18.83
N CYS A 302 0.09 10.08 19.65
CA CYS A 302 -0.25 10.34 21.06
C CYS A 302 -0.20 9.13 21.99
N ALA A 303 0.37 7.98 21.62
CA ALA A 303 0.55 6.89 22.58
C ALA A 303 1.47 7.31 23.76
N LYS A 304 1.08 6.97 25.00
CA LYS A 304 1.86 7.24 26.24
C LYS A 304 3.28 6.67 26.20
N SER A 305 3.44 5.51 25.56
CA SER A 305 4.73 4.81 25.39
C SER A 305 5.59 5.34 24.25
N SER A 306 5.11 6.35 23.53
CA SER A 306 5.85 7.04 22.47
C SER A 306 6.18 8.49 22.84
N LYS A 307 7.04 9.10 22.06
CA LYS A 307 7.50 10.48 22.21
C LYS A 307 7.45 11.21 20.87
N LEU A 308 7.10 12.49 20.93
CA LEU A 308 7.37 13.42 19.85
C LEU A 308 8.87 13.72 19.79
N VAL A 309 9.35 14.02 18.60
CA VAL A 309 10.74 14.36 18.35
C VAL A 309 11.01 15.78 18.81
N SER A 310 12.03 15.93 19.65
CA SER A 310 12.48 17.20 20.23
C SER A 310 14.00 17.20 20.41
N SER A 311 14.59 18.32 20.81
CA SER A 311 16.04 18.43 21.08
C SER A 311 16.54 17.46 22.16
N THR A 312 15.66 16.99 23.06
CA THR A 312 16.00 16.05 24.14
C THR A 312 15.46 14.64 23.90
N ALA A 313 14.69 14.44 22.84
CA ALA A 313 14.14 13.15 22.43
C ALA A 313 14.27 13.01 20.90
N PRO A 314 15.45 12.60 20.39
CA PRO A 314 15.68 12.46 18.96
C PRO A 314 14.81 11.36 18.34
N ALA A 315 14.64 11.42 17.02
CA ALA A 315 13.94 10.40 16.25
C ALA A 315 14.53 9.00 16.50
N SER A 316 13.66 8.04 16.81
CA SER A 316 14.09 6.68 17.11
C SER A 316 12.96 5.67 16.89
N ALA A 317 13.26 4.57 16.20
CA ALA A 317 12.31 3.47 16.02
C ALA A 317 11.81 2.90 17.36
N SER A 318 12.58 3.04 18.44
CA SER A 318 12.26 2.51 19.77
C SER A 318 11.43 3.45 20.64
N THR A 319 11.28 4.72 20.29
CA THR A 319 10.56 5.68 21.15
C THR A 319 9.63 6.62 20.40
N SER A 320 9.85 6.86 19.11
CA SER A 320 8.99 7.72 18.30
C SER A 320 7.67 7.03 17.98
N GLU A 321 6.67 7.85 17.70
CA GLU A 321 5.41 7.42 17.07
C GLU A 321 5.70 6.86 15.67
N TRP A 322 4.93 5.85 15.25
CA TRP A 322 5.09 5.12 13.99
C TRP A 322 4.02 5.45 12.95
N ALA A 323 3.06 6.31 13.29
CA ALA A 323 2.11 6.90 12.36
C ALA A 323 2.31 8.41 12.30
N ARG A 324 1.93 9.04 11.19
CA ARG A 324 1.88 10.50 11.08
C ARG A 324 0.72 11.04 11.87
N TRP A 325 0.99 12.09 12.63
CA TRP A 325 -0.05 12.86 13.30
C TRP A 325 -0.93 13.59 12.29
N ILE A 326 -2.01 14.23 12.74
CA ILE A 326 -2.74 15.21 11.95
C ILE A 326 -2.02 16.55 12.07
N ASP A 327 -1.49 17.06 10.96
CA ASP A 327 -0.89 18.39 10.87
C ASP A 327 -1.88 19.42 10.33
N GLN A 328 -2.72 19.95 11.21
CA GLN A 328 -3.81 20.87 10.84
C GLN A 328 -3.35 22.16 10.14
N ASN A 329 -2.07 22.50 10.22
CA ASN A 329 -1.52 23.71 9.64
C ASN A 329 -0.74 23.43 8.34
N GLU A 330 -0.67 22.17 7.88
CA GLU A 330 0.07 21.75 6.68
C GLU A 330 1.54 22.20 6.67
N THR A 331 2.13 22.31 7.86
CA THR A 331 3.47 22.86 8.04
C THR A 331 4.57 21.83 7.84
N GLN A 332 4.24 20.55 7.85
CA GLN A 332 5.13 19.39 7.84
C GLN A 332 4.63 18.34 6.84
N GLY A 333 4.54 18.72 5.56
CA GLY A 333 4.11 17.84 4.47
C GLY A 333 2.62 17.95 4.16
N PRO A 334 2.16 17.29 3.09
CA PRO A 334 0.76 17.30 2.70
C PRO A 334 -0.11 16.53 3.71
N LEU A 335 -1.36 16.99 3.93
CA LEU A 335 -2.37 16.30 4.75
C LEU A 335 -2.60 14.85 4.34
N GLN A 336 -2.36 14.53 3.07
CA GLN A 336 -2.47 13.17 2.54
C GLN A 336 -1.60 12.16 3.31
N GLU A 337 -0.48 12.59 3.89
CA GLU A 337 0.41 11.71 4.66
C GLU A 337 -0.09 11.47 6.10
N ASP A 338 -1.07 12.22 6.58
CA ASP A 338 -1.57 12.13 7.95
C ASP A 338 -2.20 10.76 8.23
N MET A 339 -2.05 10.28 9.46
CA MET A 339 -2.53 8.98 9.95
C MET A 339 -1.98 7.74 9.22
N HIS A 340 -1.07 7.91 8.25
CA HIS A 340 -0.39 6.78 7.61
C HIS A 340 0.81 6.31 8.45
N PRO A 341 1.24 5.04 8.30
CA PRO A 341 2.50 4.57 8.87
C PRO A 341 3.66 5.41 8.33
N ASN A 342 4.42 6.01 9.24
CA ASN A 342 5.61 6.78 8.91
C ASN A 342 6.80 5.86 8.62
N TYR A 343 8.01 6.39 8.42
CA TYR A 343 9.20 5.58 8.13
C TYR A 343 9.36 4.37 9.06
N TYR A 344 9.20 4.55 10.38
CA TYR A 344 9.34 3.44 11.33
C TYR A 344 8.18 2.44 11.26
N GLY A 345 6.95 2.92 11.03
CA GLY A 345 5.79 2.07 10.78
C GLY A 345 5.93 1.25 9.50
N GLN A 346 6.47 1.85 8.43
CA GLN A 346 6.75 1.17 7.16
C GLN A 346 7.83 0.09 7.31
N LEU A 347 8.90 0.35 8.07
CA LEU A 347 9.88 -0.69 8.41
C LEU A 347 9.26 -1.85 9.22
N ALA A 348 8.34 -1.54 10.14
CA ALA A 348 7.63 -2.54 10.91
C ALA A 348 6.71 -3.40 10.02
N LEU A 349 5.99 -2.77 9.08
CA LEU A 349 5.23 -3.48 8.04
C LEU A 349 6.13 -4.41 7.24
N GLY A 350 7.28 -3.92 6.75
CA GLY A 350 8.22 -4.75 6.00
C GLY A 350 8.71 -5.96 6.80
N ARG A 351 8.96 -5.79 8.10
CA ARG A 351 9.27 -6.93 8.97
C ARG A 351 8.11 -7.92 9.09
N CYS A 352 6.86 -7.44 9.21
CA CYS A 352 5.68 -8.31 9.22
C CYS A 352 5.58 -9.13 7.92
N LEU A 353 5.74 -8.48 6.76
CA LEU A 353 5.74 -9.15 5.46
C LEU A 353 6.85 -10.20 5.37
N ALA A 354 8.06 -9.91 5.83
CA ALA A 354 9.16 -10.87 5.87
C ALA A 354 8.83 -12.10 6.73
N LEU A 355 8.21 -11.90 7.90
CA LEU A 355 7.80 -12.98 8.79
C LEU A 355 6.68 -13.83 8.17
N VAL A 356 5.68 -13.21 7.55
CA VAL A 356 4.57 -13.94 6.89
C VAL A 356 5.07 -14.64 5.63
N ASN A 357 6.04 -14.08 4.91
CA ASN A 357 6.65 -14.75 3.78
C ASN A 357 7.27 -16.10 4.20
N ALA A 358 7.89 -16.16 5.37
CA ALA A 358 8.44 -17.40 5.95
C ALA A 358 7.39 -18.41 6.43
N ARG A 359 6.09 -18.05 6.39
CA ARG A 359 4.96 -18.91 6.76
C ARG A 359 4.09 -19.18 5.53
N THR A 360 4.27 -20.34 4.90
CA THR A 360 3.59 -20.67 3.63
C THR A 360 2.07 -20.88 3.77
N THR A 361 1.57 -21.11 4.99
CA THR A 361 0.15 -21.33 5.29
C THR A 361 -0.26 -20.68 6.60
N GLY A 362 -1.57 -20.50 6.78
CA GLY A 362 -2.18 -20.00 8.02
C GLY A 362 -2.30 -18.48 8.07
N ASN A 363 -3.17 -17.99 8.95
CA ASN A 363 -3.38 -16.57 9.17
C ASN A 363 -2.61 -16.12 10.41
N TYR A 364 -2.08 -14.91 10.39
CA TYR A 364 -1.22 -14.41 11.45
C TYR A 364 -1.56 -12.98 11.80
N SER A 365 -1.54 -12.66 13.10
CA SER A 365 -1.49 -11.27 13.55
C SER A 365 -0.05 -10.84 13.77
N CYS A 366 0.34 -9.73 13.19
CA CYS A 366 1.64 -9.12 13.43
C CYS A 366 1.55 -8.12 14.58
N ARG A 367 2.45 -8.26 15.55
CA ARG A 367 2.52 -7.45 16.77
C ARG A 367 3.91 -6.91 16.96
N ASN A 368 4.04 -5.83 17.73
CA ASN A 368 5.34 -5.28 18.10
C ASN A 368 5.73 -5.67 19.52
N THR A 369 7.04 -5.65 19.78
CA THR A 369 7.59 -5.70 21.13
C THR A 369 7.95 -4.28 21.55
N ALA A 370 7.43 -3.85 22.70
CA ALA A 370 7.71 -2.52 23.23
C ALA A 370 9.23 -2.23 23.26
N GLY A 371 9.61 -1.00 22.91
CA GLY A 371 11.01 -0.55 22.88
C GLY A 371 11.93 -1.15 21.80
N SER A 372 11.46 -2.11 20.99
CA SER A 372 12.37 -2.94 20.16
C SER A 372 12.54 -2.49 18.70
N GLY A 373 11.90 -1.38 18.31
CA GLY A 373 11.87 -0.94 16.91
C GLY A 373 11.23 -1.97 15.97
N ALA A 374 11.46 -1.82 14.66
CA ALA A 374 10.94 -2.75 13.66
C ALA A 374 11.52 -4.18 13.78
N SER A 375 12.71 -4.35 14.37
CA SER A 375 13.29 -5.69 14.56
C SER A 375 12.49 -6.57 15.53
N GLY A 376 11.74 -5.93 16.45
CA GLY A 376 10.92 -6.60 17.46
C GLY A 376 9.51 -6.95 17.02
N MET A 377 9.19 -6.86 15.72
CA MET A 377 7.92 -7.40 15.22
C MET A 377 7.91 -8.93 15.28
N TYR A 378 6.77 -9.51 15.61
CA TYR A 378 6.57 -10.95 15.68
C TYR A 378 5.16 -11.34 15.23
N LEU A 379 4.99 -12.61 14.87
CA LEU A 379 3.70 -13.18 14.50
C LEU A 379 3.08 -13.96 15.65
N THR A 380 1.76 -13.86 15.76
CA THR A 380 0.91 -14.73 16.57
C THR A 380 -0.12 -15.41 15.68
N ALA A 381 -0.72 -16.52 16.13
CA ALA A 381 -1.81 -17.15 15.40
C ALA A 381 -2.96 -16.15 15.25
N GLY A 382 -3.43 -15.97 14.01
CA GLY A 382 -4.31 -14.87 13.59
C GLY A 382 -5.77 -15.23 13.46
#